data_AF-A0A919SQU8-F1
#
_entry.id   AF-A0A919SQU8-F1
#
_cell.length_a   1.000
_cell.length_b   1.000
_cell.length_c   1.000
_cell.angle_alpha   90.00
_cell.angle_beta   90.00
_cell.angle_gamma   90.00
#
_symmetry.space_group_name_H-M   'P 1'
#
loop_
_entity.id
_entity.type
_entity.pdbx_description
1 polymer ?
#
loop_
_entity_poly.entity_id
_entity_poly.type
_entity_poly.pdbx_seq_one_letter_code
_entity_poly.pdbx_strand_id
1 'polypeptide(L)'
;MNRLTISCASGAVAVALLGGCSSDEPPRTGTAAPAASTVSVAPSSASADGPPTSAPAAAQGEGAALCEKVAAAKAALNEELKRVVSPGGKVPPAEGKRVMTGLAAALSDLAASGDGELRDALKGLSAEASKAAGAADPVQAALSPSFDAAGQKVDKACTKP
;
A
#
# COMPACT_ATOMS: atom_id res chain seq x y z
N MET A 1 3.32 -44.25 -23.00
CA MET A 1 4.27 -43.88 -21.93
C MET A 1 5.35 -43.00 -22.52
N ASN A 2 5.46 -41.73 -22.12
CA ASN A 2 6.63 -40.91 -22.43
C ASN A 2 7.23 -40.42 -21.11
N ARG A 3 8.50 -40.72 -20.86
CA ARG A 3 9.23 -40.29 -19.66
C ARG A 3 9.85 -38.92 -19.93
N LEU A 4 9.62 -37.94 -19.06
CA LEU A 4 10.55 -36.82 -18.90
C LEU A 4 11.33 -37.03 -17.60
N THR A 5 12.62 -37.30 -17.75
CA THR A 5 13.60 -37.27 -16.66
C THR A 5 13.98 -35.82 -16.37
N ILE A 6 13.62 -35.32 -15.19
CA ILE A 6 14.15 -34.07 -14.64
C ILE A 6 14.99 -34.44 -13.42
N SER A 7 16.27 -34.08 -13.45
CA SER A 7 17.23 -34.29 -12.38
C SER A 7 17.89 -32.96 -12.01
N CYS A 8 18.15 -32.78 -10.72
CA CYS A 8 18.78 -31.62 -10.09
C CYS A 8 17.96 -30.31 -10.14
N ALA A 9 18.04 -29.41 -9.15
CA ALA A 9 18.90 -29.40 -7.96
C ALA A 9 18.12 -29.02 -6.70
N SER A 10 18.41 -29.68 -5.58
CA SER A 10 17.94 -29.29 -4.25
C SER A 10 18.70 -28.05 -3.77
N GLY A 11 18.20 -26.86 -4.12
CA GLY A 11 18.67 -25.59 -3.58
C GLY A 11 17.93 -25.25 -2.29
N ALA A 12 18.57 -25.42 -1.14
CA ALA A 12 18.01 -24.97 0.13
C ALA A 12 18.03 -23.43 0.22
N VAL A 13 16.88 -22.82 0.46
CA VAL A 13 16.77 -21.42 0.88
C VAL A 13 16.23 -21.40 2.31
N ALA A 14 16.97 -20.73 3.20
CA ALA A 14 16.78 -20.85 4.64
C ALA A 14 15.45 -20.24 5.12
N VAL A 15 14.81 -20.92 6.07
CA VAL A 15 13.73 -20.35 6.89
C VAL A 15 14.35 -19.36 7.87
N ALA A 16 14.29 -18.07 7.54
CA ALA A 16 14.66 -17.00 8.46
C ALA A 16 13.52 -16.77 9.47
N LEU A 17 13.81 -17.03 10.74
CA LEU A 17 12.88 -16.88 11.85
C LEU A 17 12.56 -15.40 12.10
N LEU A 18 11.28 -15.05 12.15
CA LEU A 18 10.80 -13.78 12.70
C LEU A 18 10.89 -13.85 14.24
N GLY A 19 12.10 -13.62 14.76
CA GLY A 19 12.35 -13.37 16.18
C GLY A 19 11.75 -12.03 16.61
N GLY A 20 11.24 -11.98 17.85
CA GLY A 20 10.48 -10.84 18.36
C GLY A 20 11.32 -9.61 18.76
N CYS A 21 10.60 -8.53 19.03
CA CYS A 21 11.08 -7.28 19.61
C CYS A 21 11.68 -7.47 21.01
N SER A 22 12.90 -7.00 21.26
CA SER A 22 13.31 -6.41 22.54
C SER A 22 14.63 -5.63 22.42
N SER A 23 14.73 -4.53 23.18
CA SER A 23 15.92 -3.67 23.31
C SER A 23 17.05 -4.28 24.17
N ASP A 24 18.27 -3.80 23.95
CA ASP A 24 19.47 -3.83 24.82
C ASP A 24 20.21 -2.47 24.68
N GLU A 25 21.17 -2.10 25.55
CA GLU A 25 21.47 -0.68 25.86
C GLU A 25 22.86 -0.06 25.44
N PRO A 26 23.99 -0.17 26.18
CA PRO A 26 24.87 1.02 26.33
C PRO A 26 26.40 0.69 26.23
N PRO A 27 27.37 1.46 26.77
CA PRO A 27 27.35 2.82 27.33
C PRO A 27 28.49 3.75 26.83
N ARG A 28 28.49 5.02 27.29
CA ARG A 28 29.70 5.60 27.91
C ARG A 28 29.40 6.79 28.83
N THR A 29 29.97 6.73 30.04
CA THR A 29 29.97 7.77 31.08
C THR A 29 31.00 8.87 30.80
N GLY A 30 30.71 10.11 31.22
CA GLY A 30 31.65 11.23 31.15
C GLY A 30 31.18 12.45 31.96
N THR A 31 31.75 12.65 33.14
CA THR A 31 31.41 13.72 34.10
C THR A 31 32.06 15.06 33.75
N ALA A 32 31.29 16.16 33.76
CA ALA A 32 31.63 17.43 34.44
C ALA A 32 30.59 18.55 34.19
N ALA A 33 30.39 19.39 35.20
CA ALA A 33 29.80 20.74 35.12
C ALA A 33 30.80 21.71 35.82
N PRO A 34 30.59 23.04 35.88
CA PRO A 34 29.65 23.94 35.18
C PRO A 34 30.37 25.13 34.48
N ALA A 35 29.63 26.06 33.87
CA ALA A 35 29.84 27.54 33.94
C ALA A 35 29.02 28.31 32.88
N ALA A 36 28.76 29.59 33.14
CA ALA A 36 27.99 30.49 32.27
C ALA A 36 28.90 31.41 31.43
N SER A 37 28.39 31.94 30.30
CA SER A 37 28.30 33.40 30.02
C SER A 37 28.21 33.80 28.53
N THR A 38 27.56 34.95 28.32
CA THR A 38 27.76 35.97 27.26
C THR A 38 27.45 35.68 25.78
N VAL A 39 26.28 36.22 25.38
CA VAL A 39 26.00 37.09 24.20
C VAL A 39 27.05 37.20 23.08
N SER A 40 26.59 37.05 21.82
CA SER A 40 26.85 38.04 20.76
C SER A 40 25.85 37.93 19.60
N VAL A 41 25.42 39.08 19.09
CA VAL A 41 24.53 39.24 17.93
C VAL A 41 25.37 39.62 16.72
N ALA A 42 25.06 39.08 15.54
CA ALA A 42 25.50 39.61 14.26
C ALA A 42 24.38 39.46 13.20
N PRO A 43 23.84 40.55 12.63
CA PRO A 43 22.89 40.51 11.53
C PRO A 43 23.55 40.88 10.18
N SER A 44 22.83 40.60 9.09
CA SER A 44 23.17 40.98 7.69
C SER A 44 24.27 40.12 7.04
N SER A 45 24.28 39.89 5.72
CA SER A 45 23.49 40.51 4.65
C SER A 45 22.95 39.49 3.65
N ALA A 46 21.92 39.88 2.89
CA ALA A 46 21.32 39.04 1.87
C ALA A 46 22.25 38.78 0.67
N SER A 47 22.06 37.63 0.02
CA SER A 47 22.20 37.51 -1.43
C SER A 47 20.98 36.75 -1.92
N ALA A 48 20.18 37.42 -2.74
CA ALA A 48 19.06 36.80 -3.40
C ALA A 48 19.57 36.10 -4.66
N ASP A 49 19.52 34.78 -4.65
CA ASP A 49 19.24 34.03 -5.87
C ASP A 49 17.89 33.31 -5.65
N GLY A 50 17.20 32.96 -6.74
CA GLY A 50 15.75 32.67 -6.70
C GLY A 50 15.36 31.58 -5.69
N PRO A 51 14.13 31.61 -5.13
CA PRO A 51 13.70 30.54 -4.24
C PRO A 51 13.87 29.20 -4.97
N PRO A 52 14.47 28.17 -4.34
CA PRO A 52 14.34 26.84 -4.89
C PRO A 52 12.85 26.60 -5.05
N THR A 53 12.44 26.16 -6.25
CA THR A 53 11.10 25.62 -6.43
C THR A 53 11.06 24.33 -5.63
N SER A 54 10.73 24.46 -4.35
CA SER A 54 10.42 23.35 -3.47
C SER A 54 9.16 22.71 -4.00
N ALA A 55 9.33 21.76 -4.93
CA ALA A 55 8.33 20.75 -5.20
C ALA A 55 7.84 20.21 -3.85
N PRO A 56 6.52 20.15 -3.63
CA PRO A 56 5.98 20.16 -2.28
C PRO A 56 6.40 18.91 -1.51
N ALA A 57 7.09 19.12 -0.38
CA ALA A 57 7.37 18.08 0.61
C ALA A 57 6.09 17.50 1.26
N ALA A 58 4.91 18.05 0.92
CA ALA A 58 3.60 17.48 1.26
C ALA A 58 3.31 16.15 0.52
N ALA A 59 3.83 15.97 -0.71
CA ALA A 59 3.52 14.82 -1.55
C ALA A 59 3.86 13.47 -0.89
N GLN A 60 4.96 13.40 -0.15
CA GLN A 60 5.39 12.18 0.56
C GLN A 60 4.47 11.81 1.74
N GLY A 61 3.68 12.74 2.26
CA GLY A 61 2.66 12.48 3.28
C GLY A 61 1.31 12.11 2.66
N GLU A 62 0.93 12.76 1.57
CA GLU A 62 -0.35 12.55 0.89
C GLU A 62 -0.43 11.18 0.21
N GLY A 63 0.64 10.71 -0.44
CA GLY A 63 0.72 9.36 -0.99
C GLY A 63 0.54 8.28 0.08
N ALA A 64 1.21 8.42 1.23
CA ALA A 64 1.08 7.50 2.36
C ALA A 64 -0.35 7.49 2.93
N ALA A 65 -0.94 8.66 3.17
CA ALA A 65 -2.31 8.78 3.68
C ALA A 65 -3.37 8.22 2.71
N LEU A 66 -3.13 8.30 1.40
CA LEU A 66 -3.98 7.65 0.40
C LEU A 66 -3.84 6.12 0.46
N CYS A 67 -2.62 5.62 0.62
CA CYS A 67 -2.37 4.19 0.76
C CYS A 67 -2.98 3.58 2.03
N GLU A 68 -3.04 4.32 3.13
CA GLU A 68 -3.83 3.91 4.31
C GLU A 68 -5.32 3.81 3.99
N LYS A 69 -5.90 4.79 3.27
CA LYS A 69 -7.31 4.73 2.84
C LYS A 69 -7.58 3.57 1.88
N VAL A 70 -6.65 3.24 1.00
CA VAL A 70 -6.70 2.07 0.11
C VAL A 70 -6.67 0.77 0.91
N ALA A 71 -5.79 0.66 1.91
CA ALA A 71 -5.75 -0.48 2.82
C ALA A 71 -7.05 -0.63 3.62
N ALA A 72 -7.61 0.50 4.12
CA ALA A 72 -8.91 0.52 4.79
C ALA A 72 -10.06 0.08 3.86
N ALA A 73 -10.06 0.50 2.60
CA ALA A 73 -11.03 0.05 1.59
C ALA A 73 -10.92 -1.47 1.31
N LYS A 74 -9.69 -1.99 1.19
CA LYS A 74 -9.45 -3.45 1.08
C LYS A 74 -9.88 -4.22 2.34
N ALA A 75 -9.72 -3.64 3.54
CA ALA A 75 -10.20 -4.25 4.78
C ALA A 75 -11.73 -4.27 4.86
N ALA A 76 -12.39 -3.14 4.56
CA ALA A 76 -13.85 -3.02 4.53
C ALA A 76 -14.48 -3.98 3.49
N LEU A 77 -13.85 -4.12 2.31
CA LEU A 77 -14.22 -5.12 1.31
C LEU A 77 -14.23 -6.53 1.89
N ASN A 78 -13.16 -6.94 2.59
CA ASN A 78 -13.07 -8.27 3.19
C ASN A 78 -14.14 -8.50 4.28
N GLU A 79 -14.46 -7.48 5.07
CA GLU A 79 -15.56 -7.57 6.05
C GLU A 79 -16.94 -7.67 5.39
N GLU A 80 -17.21 -6.91 4.32
CA GLU A 80 -18.45 -7.08 3.55
C GLU A 80 -18.52 -8.46 2.90
N LEU A 81 -17.44 -9.00 2.30
CA LEU A 81 -17.43 -10.37 1.79
C LEU A 81 -17.82 -11.38 2.88
N LYS A 82 -17.21 -11.30 4.07
CA LYS A 82 -17.53 -12.18 5.21
C LYS A 82 -19.00 -12.10 5.61
N ARG A 83 -19.62 -10.92 5.54
CA ARG A 83 -21.05 -10.69 5.86
C ARG A 83 -21.99 -11.29 4.81
N VAL A 84 -21.62 -11.25 3.53
CA VAL A 84 -22.48 -11.73 2.43
C VAL A 84 -22.23 -13.20 2.03
N VAL A 85 -21.22 -13.86 2.60
CA VAL A 85 -21.05 -15.31 2.46
C VAL A 85 -22.24 -16.04 3.08
N SER A 86 -22.97 -16.76 2.24
CA SER A 86 -24.13 -17.57 2.63
C SER A 86 -23.71 -18.87 3.32
N PRO A 87 -24.62 -19.52 4.09
CA PRO A 87 -24.40 -20.87 4.60
C PRO A 87 -24.06 -21.81 3.43
N GLY A 88 -22.85 -22.38 3.44
CA GLY A 88 -22.28 -23.10 2.30
C GLY A 88 -21.08 -22.40 1.61
N GLY A 89 -20.62 -21.26 2.12
CA GLY A 89 -19.33 -20.66 1.72
C GLY A 89 -19.35 -19.94 0.37
N LYS A 90 -20.53 -19.64 -0.18
CA LYS A 90 -20.71 -18.93 -1.45
C LYS A 90 -21.29 -17.54 -1.23
N VAL A 91 -20.84 -16.56 -2.01
CA VAL A 91 -21.45 -15.23 -2.07
C VAL A 91 -22.55 -15.23 -3.13
N PRO A 92 -23.79 -14.76 -2.84
CA PRO A 92 -24.83 -14.61 -3.85
C PRO A 92 -24.39 -13.65 -4.96
N PRO A 93 -24.67 -13.91 -6.25
CA PRO A 93 -24.21 -13.04 -7.35
C PRO A 93 -24.65 -11.58 -7.23
N ALA A 94 -25.84 -11.31 -6.66
CA ALA A 94 -26.32 -9.95 -6.40
C ALA A 94 -25.46 -9.21 -5.35
N GLU A 95 -25.10 -9.88 -4.25
CA GLU A 95 -24.21 -9.30 -3.24
C GLU A 95 -22.78 -9.18 -3.76
N GLY A 96 -22.26 -10.20 -4.47
CA GLY A 96 -20.95 -10.12 -5.13
C GLY A 96 -20.86 -8.93 -6.08
N LYS A 97 -21.91 -8.68 -6.87
CA LYS A 97 -22.03 -7.50 -7.74
C LYS A 97 -22.07 -6.20 -6.93
N ARG A 98 -22.89 -6.12 -5.88
CA ARG A 98 -22.99 -4.94 -4.99
C ARG A 98 -21.63 -4.59 -4.39
N VAL A 99 -20.94 -5.59 -3.84
CA VAL A 99 -19.62 -5.48 -3.20
C VAL A 99 -18.54 -5.06 -4.20
N MET A 100 -18.48 -5.67 -5.39
CA MET A 100 -17.50 -5.29 -6.42
C MET A 100 -17.78 -3.90 -7.04
N THR A 101 -19.06 -3.51 -7.14
CA THR A 101 -19.43 -2.15 -7.56
C THR A 101 -19.01 -1.11 -6.53
N GLY A 102 -19.22 -1.40 -5.23
CA GLY A 102 -18.77 -0.53 -4.14
C GLY A 102 -17.25 -0.37 -4.09
N LEU A 103 -16.51 -1.46 -4.32
CA LEU A 103 -15.05 -1.42 -4.45
C LEU A 103 -14.60 -0.55 -5.64
N ALA A 104 -15.22 -0.72 -6.81
CA ALA A 104 -14.90 0.06 -8.00
C ALA A 104 -15.09 1.57 -7.75
N ALA A 105 -16.20 1.96 -7.11
CA ALA A 105 -16.47 3.34 -6.73
C ALA A 105 -15.42 3.88 -5.74
N ALA A 106 -15.19 3.19 -4.62
CA ALA A 106 -14.23 3.62 -3.61
C ALA A 106 -12.80 3.79 -4.17
N LEU A 107 -12.36 2.89 -5.05
CA LEU A 107 -11.06 3.02 -5.71
C LEU A 107 -11.00 4.17 -6.72
N SER A 108 -12.12 4.47 -7.41
CA SER A 108 -12.22 5.62 -8.30
C SER A 108 -12.16 6.95 -7.54
N ASP A 109 -12.85 7.03 -6.39
CA ASP A 109 -12.84 8.22 -5.53
C ASP A 109 -11.46 8.47 -4.92
N LEU A 110 -10.76 7.41 -4.51
CA LEU A 110 -9.36 7.49 -4.07
C LEU A 110 -8.42 7.90 -5.21
N ALA A 111 -8.64 7.40 -6.43
CA ALA A 111 -7.86 7.81 -7.61
C ALA A 111 -8.09 9.27 -8.02
N ALA A 112 -9.25 9.86 -7.70
CA ALA A 112 -9.51 11.29 -7.90
C ALA A 112 -8.69 12.17 -6.93
N SER A 113 -8.30 11.63 -5.77
CA SER A 113 -7.52 12.33 -4.74
C SER A 113 -6.01 12.06 -4.81
N GLY A 114 -5.57 10.96 -5.44
CA GLY A 114 -4.16 10.63 -5.61
C GLY A 114 -3.60 11.02 -6.96
N ASP A 115 -2.27 10.95 -7.11
CA ASP A 115 -1.50 11.33 -8.31
C ASP A 115 -0.60 10.20 -8.83
N GLY A 116 0.01 10.42 -10.01
CA GLY A 116 1.04 9.56 -10.59
C GLY A 116 0.67 8.07 -10.73
N GLU A 117 1.64 7.19 -10.47
CA GLU A 117 1.47 5.74 -10.59
C GLU A 117 0.38 5.19 -9.65
N LEU A 118 0.16 5.80 -8.47
CA LEU A 118 -0.90 5.40 -7.55
C LEU A 118 -2.29 5.68 -8.13
N ARG A 119 -2.52 6.88 -8.69
CA ARG A 119 -3.76 7.22 -9.40
C ARG A 119 -4.09 6.20 -10.50
N ASP A 120 -3.10 5.87 -11.33
CA ASP A 120 -3.31 5.01 -12.49
C ASP A 120 -3.47 3.53 -12.08
N ALA A 121 -2.76 3.08 -11.04
CA ALA A 121 -2.98 1.76 -10.45
C ALA A 121 -4.39 1.62 -9.84
N LEU A 122 -4.88 2.64 -9.13
CA LEU A 122 -6.22 2.65 -8.54
C LEU A 122 -7.32 2.67 -9.60
N LYS A 123 -7.17 3.45 -10.68
CA LYS A 123 -8.06 3.39 -11.86
C LYS A 123 -8.05 2.01 -12.51
N GLY A 124 -6.87 1.40 -12.65
CA GLY A 124 -6.72 0.04 -13.18
C GLY A 124 -7.50 -1.00 -12.36
N LEU A 125 -7.35 -0.99 -11.04
CA LEU A 125 -8.06 -1.90 -10.15
C LEU A 125 -9.57 -1.61 -10.08
N SER A 126 -9.98 -0.33 -10.11
CA SER A 126 -11.38 0.07 -10.22
C SER A 126 -12.05 -0.46 -11.50
N ALA A 127 -11.34 -0.43 -12.63
CA ALA A 127 -11.81 -0.99 -13.89
C ALA A 127 -11.96 -2.52 -13.83
N GLU A 128 -11.01 -3.25 -13.23
CA GLU A 128 -11.14 -4.71 -13.05
C GLU A 128 -12.27 -5.07 -12.06
N ALA A 129 -12.48 -4.29 -10.99
CA ALA A 129 -13.61 -4.45 -10.09
C ALA A 129 -14.96 -4.19 -10.79
N SER A 130 -15.02 -3.19 -11.68
CA SER A 130 -16.20 -2.92 -12.52
C SER A 130 -16.50 -4.09 -13.48
N LYS A 131 -15.46 -4.68 -14.09
CA LYS A 131 -15.59 -5.88 -14.94
C LYS A 131 -16.08 -7.09 -14.13
N ALA A 132 -15.51 -7.31 -12.93
CA ALA A 132 -15.95 -8.36 -12.04
C ALA A 132 -17.42 -8.20 -11.63
N ALA A 133 -17.86 -6.98 -11.27
CA ALA A 133 -19.26 -6.68 -10.96
C ALA A 133 -20.23 -6.93 -12.14
N GLY A 134 -19.74 -6.90 -13.38
CA GLY A 134 -20.49 -7.22 -14.60
C GLY A 134 -20.50 -8.72 -14.96
N ALA A 135 -19.72 -9.56 -14.29
CA ALA A 135 -19.62 -10.99 -14.59
C ALA A 135 -20.78 -11.81 -14.01
N ALA A 136 -21.00 -13.02 -14.55
CA ALA A 136 -22.02 -13.95 -14.04
C ALA A 136 -21.72 -14.46 -12.62
N ASP A 137 -20.43 -14.62 -12.28
CA ASP A 137 -19.95 -14.84 -10.92
C ASP A 137 -18.90 -13.74 -10.58
N PRO A 138 -19.32 -12.66 -9.90
CA PRO A 138 -18.43 -11.54 -9.59
C PRO A 138 -17.26 -11.89 -8.67
N VAL A 139 -17.44 -12.86 -7.77
CA VAL A 139 -16.37 -13.25 -6.84
C VAL A 139 -15.35 -14.11 -7.55
N GLN A 140 -15.78 -15.06 -8.39
CA GLN A 140 -14.85 -15.82 -9.24
C GLN A 140 -14.12 -14.92 -10.24
N ALA A 141 -14.77 -13.88 -10.78
CA ALA A 141 -14.12 -12.92 -11.67
C ALA A 141 -13.06 -12.05 -10.96
N ALA A 142 -13.24 -11.75 -9.67
CA ALA A 142 -12.23 -11.07 -8.86
C ALA A 142 -10.99 -11.95 -8.52
N LEU A 143 -11.08 -13.27 -8.75
CA LEU A 143 -9.94 -14.20 -8.66
C LEU A 143 -9.17 -14.33 -9.99
N SER A 144 -9.47 -13.49 -10.99
CA SER A 144 -8.78 -13.51 -12.28
C SER A 144 -7.35 -12.94 -12.19
N PRO A 145 -6.42 -13.40 -13.04
CA PRO A 145 -5.04 -12.90 -13.04
C PRO A 145 -4.93 -11.41 -13.42
N SER A 146 -5.92 -10.83 -14.11
CA SER A 146 -5.95 -9.39 -14.40
C SER A 146 -6.31 -8.56 -13.16
N PHE A 147 -7.27 -9.02 -12.37
CA PHE A 147 -7.64 -8.40 -11.09
C PHE A 147 -6.48 -8.46 -10.09
N ASP A 148 -5.84 -9.62 -9.93
CA ASP A 148 -4.66 -9.78 -9.07
C ASP A 148 -3.49 -8.89 -9.53
N ALA A 149 -3.17 -8.88 -10.83
CA ALA A 149 -2.11 -8.02 -11.37
C ALA A 149 -2.42 -6.51 -11.23
N ALA A 150 -3.70 -6.11 -11.20
CA ALA A 150 -4.09 -4.74 -10.87
C ALA A 150 -3.93 -4.45 -9.38
N GLY A 151 -4.29 -5.40 -8.50
CA GLY A 151 -4.06 -5.32 -7.05
C GLY A 151 -2.60 -5.13 -6.70
N GLN A 152 -1.71 -5.95 -7.29
CA GLN A 152 -0.27 -5.85 -7.11
C GLN A 152 0.32 -4.51 -7.58
N LYS A 153 -0.26 -3.84 -8.58
CA LYS A 153 0.20 -2.50 -9.01
C LYS A 153 -0.10 -1.46 -7.94
N VAL A 154 -1.28 -1.53 -7.32
CA VAL A 154 -1.65 -0.66 -6.19
C VAL A 154 -0.71 -0.89 -5.00
N ASP A 155 -0.41 -2.15 -4.68
CA ASP A 155 0.49 -2.48 -3.56
C ASP A 155 1.95 -2.07 -3.85
N LYS A 156 2.39 -2.12 -5.12
CA LYS A 156 3.70 -1.61 -5.55
C LYS A 156 3.79 -0.09 -5.50
N ALA A 157 2.73 0.63 -5.91
CA ALA A 157 2.66 2.07 -5.75
C ALA A 157 2.69 2.46 -4.26
N CYS A 158 1.95 1.76 -3.42
CA CYS A 158 1.91 2.01 -1.97
C CYS A 158 3.15 1.59 -1.18
N THR A 159 4.11 0.90 -1.81
CA THR A 159 5.44 0.64 -1.22
C THR A 159 6.52 1.61 -1.72
N LYS A 160 6.15 2.55 -2.61
CA LYS A 160 6.92 3.77 -2.95
C LYS A 160 5.95 4.97 -3.08
N PRO A 161 5.28 5.35 -1.97
CA PRO A 161 4.29 6.44 -1.97
C PRO A 161 4.92 7.82 -2.20
#